data_AF-A0A2A4T5E4-F1
#
_entry.id   AF-A0A2A4T5E4-F1
#
_cell.length_a   1.000
_cell.length_b   1.000
_cell.length_c   1.000
_cell.angle_alpha   90.00
_cell.angle_beta   90.00
_cell.angle_gamma   90.00
#
_symmetry.space_group_name_H-M   'P 1'
#
loop_
_entity.id
_entity.type
_entity.pdbx_description
1 polymer ?
#
loop_
_entity_poly.entity_id
_entity_poly.type
_entity_poly.pdbx_seq_one_letter_code
_entity_poly.pdbx_strand_id
1 'polypeptide(L)'
;MTEKCKKEIEEYVESQKWNNVTIFDHFNLIYPSYFYYSSKGEKRKLHELWLHDEHKMNKHMLEFFGHILKKHNITKVDVHKLDCKPGNIIEYTSKDWKFDTIFRTLEI
;
A
#
# COMPACT_ATOMS: atom_id res chain seq x y z
N MET A 1 -2.02 7.06 10.39
CA MET A 1 -3.23 7.24 9.53
C MET A 1 -4.47 7.32 10.42
N THR A 2 -5.50 8.10 10.06
CA THR A 2 -6.76 8.19 10.85
C THR A 2 -7.74 7.07 10.49
N GLU A 3 -8.68 6.72 11.38
CA GLU A 3 -9.72 5.71 11.09
C GLU A 3 -10.57 6.06 9.86
N LYS A 4 -10.91 7.34 9.70
CA LYS A 4 -11.67 7.83 8.54
C LYS A 4 -10.91 7.59 7.23
N CYS A 5 -9.60 7.81 7.22
CA CYS A 5 -8.77 7.57 6.04
C CYS A 5 -8.71 6.07 5.69
N LYS A 6 -8.57 5.20 6.69
CA LYS A 6 -8.54 3.74 6.48
C LYS A 6 -9.84 3.23 5.87
N LYS A 7 -10.98 3.63 6.46
CA LYS A 7 -12.29 3.24 5.97
C LYS A 7 -12.51 3.68 4.52
N GLU A 8 -12.11 4.91 4.16
CA GLU A 8 -12.21 5.37 2.77
C GLU A 8 -11.30 4.56 1.82
N ILE A 9 -10.10 4.14 2.26
CA ILE A 9 -9.22 3.26 1.48
C ILE A 9 -9.87 1.88 1.28
N GLU A 10 -10.45 1.29 2.33
CA GLU A 10 -11.16 0.00 2.26
C GLU A 10 -12.32 0.06 1.27
N GLU A 11 -13.20 1.06 1.41
CA GLU A 11 -14.34 1.29 0.51
C GLU A 11 -13.88 1.49 -0.93
N TYR A 12 -12.80 2.25 -1.15
CA TYR A 12 -12.25 2.46 -2.48
C TYR A 12 -11.67 1.17 -3.08
N VAL A 13 -10.84 0.43 -2.35
CA VAL A 13 -10.24 -0.84 -2.82
C VAL A 13 -11.33 -1.87 -3.14
N GLU A 14 -12.38 -1.94 -2.32
CA GLU A 14 -13.55 -2.78 -2.56
C GLU A 14 -14.31 -2.36 -3.82
N SER A 15 -14.61 -1.06 -3.97
CA SER A 15 -15.30 -0.54 -5.18
C SER A 15 -14.52 -0.84 -6.46
N GLN A 16 -13.18 -0.86 -6.36
CA GLN A 16 -12.28 -1.17 -7.45
C GLN A 16 -12.03 -2.67 -7.62
N LYS A 17 -12.68 -3.54 -6.83
CA LYS A 17 -12.57 -5.01 -6.89
C LYS A 17 -11.13 -5.52 -6.75
N TRP A 18 -10.37 -4.88 -5.85
CA TRP A 18 -9.02 -5.30 -5.45
C TRP A 18 -9.01 -5.95 -4.06
N ASN A 19 -10.17 -6.16 -3.41
CA ASN A 19 -10.26 -6.71 -2.05
C ASN A 19 -10.36 -8.24 -2.07
N ASN A 20 -9.41 -8.93 -1.43
CA ASN A 20 -9.43 -10.38 -1.24
C ASN A 20 -8.93 -10.80 0.16
N VAL A 21 -8.20 -9.92 0.85
CA VAL A 21 -7.71 -10.07 2.23
C VAL A 21 -7.67 -8.70 2.92
N THR A 22 -7.38 -8.68 4.23
CA THR A 22 -7.28 -7.46 5.03
C THR A 22 -6.22 -6.49 4.49
N ILE A 23 -6.58 -5.20 4.37
CA ILE A 23 -5.70 -4.14 3.88
C ILE A 23 -4.75 -3.64 4.97
N PHE A 24 -5.27 -3.48 6.19
CA PHE A 24 -4.53 -2.94 7.32
C PHE A 24 -4.33 -3.99 8.41
N ASP A 25 -3.17 -4.01 9.05
CA ASP A 25 -2.95 -4.82 10.24
C ASP A 25 -3.40 -4.09 11.53
N HIS A 26 -3.24 -4.76 12.69
CA HIS A 26 -3.55 -4.17 13.99
C HIS A 26 -2.66 -2.97 14.37
N PHE A 27 -1.52 -2.77 13.69
CA PHE A 27 -0.60 -1.65 13.84
C PHE A 27 -0.81 -0.55 12.79
N ASN A 28 -1.84 -0.67 11.94
CA ASN A 28 -2.17 0.26 10.85
C ASN A 28 -1.17 0.26 9.69
N LEU A 29 -0.42 -0.82 9.55
CA LEU A 29 0.47 -1.08 8.44
C LEU A 29 -0.35 -1.58 7.25
N ILE A 30 -0.04 -1.10 6.05
CA ILE A 30 -0.66 -1.60 4.82
C ILE A 30 -0.04 -2.95 4.48
N TYR A 31 -0.84 -3.99 4.32
CA TYR A 31 -0.44 -5.31 3.82
C TYR A 31 -0.51 -5.36 2.29
N PRO A 32 0.59 -5.30 1.54
CA PRO A 32 0.50 -5.26 0.08
C PRO A 32 -0.12 -6.52 -0.54
N SER A 33 -0.18 -7.60 0.24
CA SER A 33 -0.81 -8.87 -0.12
C SER A 33 -2.27 -8.73 -0.54
N TYR A 34 -3.03 -7.75 0.00
CA TYR A 34 -4.38 -7.48 -0.48
C TYR A 34 -4.40 -7.15 -1.98
N PHE A 35 -3.37 -6.47 -2.48
CA PHE A 35 -3.32 -5.99 -3.85
C PHE A 35 -2.88 -7.11 -4.80
N TYR A 36 -1.77 -7.79 -4.52
CA TYR A 36 -1.21 -8.78 -5.44
C TYR A 36 -1.86 -10.17 -5.36
N TYR A 37 -2.48 -10.57 -4.23
CA TYR A 37 -3.32 -11.78 -4.14
C TYR A 37 -4.80 -11.52 -4.48
N SER A 38 -5.18 -10.30 -4.86
CA SER A 38 -6.50 -10.10 -5.44
C SER A 38 -6.62 -10.81 -6.79
N SER A 39 -7.85 -11.18 -7.20
CA SER A 39 -8.09 -11.75 -8.54
C SER A 39 -7.55 -10.86 -9.67
N LYS A 40 -7.56 -9.53 -9.47
CA LYS A 40 -6.97 -8.55 -10.39
C LYS A 40 -5.44 -8.57 -10.38
N GLY A 41 -4.83 -8.82 -9.23
CA GLY A 41 -3.39 -8.94 -9.05
C GLY A 41 -2.85 -10.23 -9.68
N GLU A 42 -3.51 -11.36 -9.42
CA GLU A 42 -3.16 -12.67 -9.98
C GLU A 42 -3.19 -12.67 -11.51
N LYS A 43 -4.26 -12.13 -12.12
CA LYS A 43 -4.38 -12.01 -13.59
C LYS A 43 -3.24 -11.21 -14.22
N ARG A 44 -2.61 -10.32 -13.45
CA ARG A 44 -1.48 -9.48 -13.88
C ARG A 44 -0.12 -9.98 -13.37
N LYS A 45 -0.09 -11.13 -12.68
CA LYS A 45 1.11 -11.70 -12.06
C LYS A 45 1.83 -10.70 -11.13
N LEU A 46 1.07 -9.90 -10.39
CA LEU A 46 1.66 -8.84 -9.55
C LEU A 46 2.58 -9.39 -8.46
N HIS A 47 2.35 -10.61 -7.99
CA HIS A 47 3.23 -11.26 -7.01
C HIS A 47 4.65 -11.44 -7.56
N GLU A 48 4.77 -11.92 -8.81
CA GLU A 48 6.07 -12.07 -9.49
C GLU A 48 6.76 -10.70 -9.64
N LEU A 49 6.01 -9.66 -10.01
CA LEU A 49 6.54 -8.30 -10.12
C LEU A 49 7.01 -7.73 -8.77
N TRP A 50 6.30 -8.04 -7.68
CA TRP A 50 6.68 -7.61 -6.33
C TRP A 50 7.98 -8.27 -5.86
N LEU A 51 8.17 -9.55 -6.18
CA LEU A 51 9.42 -10.26 -5.88
C LEU A 51 10.62 -9.66 -6.62
N HIS A 52 10.39 -9.07 -7.80
CA HIS A 52 11.44 -8.40 -8.57
C HIS A 52 11.72 -6.97 -8.11
N ASP A 53 10.68 -6.18 -7.83
CA ASP A 53 10.81 -4.77 -7.46
C ASP A 53 9.68 -4.33 -6.52
N GLU A 54 9.78 -4.78 -5.27
CA GLU A 54 8.85 -4.45 -4.19
C GLU A 54 8.67 -2.94 -4.02
N HIS A 55 9.76 -2.17 -4.16
CA HIS A 55 9.71 -0.73 -3.98
C HIS A 55 8.85 -0.06 -5.04
N LYS A 56 9.07 -0.38 -6.33
CA LYS A 56 8.24 0.12 -7.43
C LYS A 56 6.78 -0.28 -7.28
N MET A 57 6.52 -1.51 -6.83
CA MET A 57 5.16 -1.98 -6.64
C MET A 57 4.44 -1.29 -5.48
N ASN A 58 5.11 -1.07 -4.35
CA ASN A 58 4.59 -0.26 -3.25
C ASN A 58 4.25 1.15 -3.72
N LYS A 59 5.08 1.77 -4.57
CA LYS A 59 4.80 3.10 -5.14
C LYS A 59 3.52 3.12 -5.98
N HIS A 60 3.32 2.14 -6.86
CA HIS A 60 2.09 2.04 -7.65
C HIS A 60 0.85 1.82 -6.78
N MET A 61 0.97 0.99 -5.73
CA MET A 61 -0.10 0.78 -4.77
C MET A 61 -0.47 2.06 -4.01
N LEU A 62 0.54 2.79 -3.51
CA LEU A 62 0.33 4.05 -2.79
C LEU A 62 -0.25 5.15 -3.68
N GLU A 63 0.17 5.21 -4.95
CA GLU A 63 -0.43 6.13 -5.94
C GLU A 63 -1.90 5.82 -6.20
N PHE A 64 -2.25 4.53 -6.29
CA PHE A 64 -3.61 4.09 -6.58
C PHE A 64 -4.67 4.63 -5.60
N PHE A 65 -4.37 4.69 -4.29
CA PHE A 65 -5.23 5.35 -3.29
C PHE A 65 -4.66 6.69 -2.80
N GLY A 66 -3.69 7.26 -3.52
CA GLY A 66 -2.99 8.49 -3.15
C GLY A 66 -3.90 9.70 -3.03
N HIS A 67 -4.98 9.75 -3.81
CA HIS A 67 -6.00 10.79 -3.72
C HIS A 67 -6.71 10.82 -2.35
N ILE A 68 -6.88 9.65 -1.70
CA ILE A 68 -7.47 9.54 -0.35
C ILE A 68 -6.45 10.01 0.68
N LEU A 69 -5.21 9.53 0.59
CA LEU A 69 -4.13 9.96 1.48
C LEU A 69 -3.97 11.49 1.47
N LYS A 70 -3.99 12.08 0.27
CA LYS A 70 -3.95 13.53 0.08
C LYS A 70 -5.14 14.24 0.72
N LYS A 71 -6.36 13.75 0.51
CA LYS A 71 -7.59 14.31 1.11
C LYS A 71 -7.51 14.37 2.64
N HIS A 72 -6.83 13.41 3.27
CA HIS A 72 -6.66 13.34 4.73
C HIS A 72 -5.33 13.92 5.23
N ASN A 73 -4.57 14.62 4.39
CA ASN A 73 -3.24 15.19 4.72
C ASN A 73 -2.25 14.16 5.29
N ILE A 74 -2.36 12.89 4.86
CA ILE A 74 -1.40 11.85 5.22
C ILE A 74 -0.15 12.07 4.38
N THR A 75 1.00 12.21 5.02
CA THR A 75 2.30 12.40 4.33
C THR A 75 3.29 11.26 4.56
N LYS A 76 2.91 10.32 5.44
CA LYS A 76 3.69 9.13 5.80
C LYS A 76 2.77 7.91 5.87
N VAL A 77 3.23 6.79 5.30
CA VAL A 77 2.53 5.51 5.31
C VAL A 77 3.54 4.40 5.54
N ASP A 78 3.21 3.53 6.47
CA ASP A 78 3.99 2.34 6.79
C ASP A 78 3.40 1.13 6.06
N VAL A 79 4.25 0.38 5.36
CA VAL A 79 3.87 -0.74 4.51
C VAL A 79 4.61 -1.99 4.97
N HIS A 80 3.90 -3.11 5.12
CA HIS A 80 4.54 -4.41 5.38
C HIS A 80 5.43 -4.83 4.22
N LYS A 81 6.62 -5.33 4.55
CA LYS A 81 7.45 -6.03 3.58
C LYS A 81 6.81 -7.37 3.19
N LEU A 82 7.03 -7.80 1.95
CA LEU A 82 6.54 -9.08 1.43
C LEU A 82 7.01 -10.30 2.24
N ASP A 83 8.19 -10.20 2.86
CA ASP A 83 8.81 -11.28 3.61
C ASP A 83 8.28 -11.31 5.05
N CYS A 84 7.43 -12.32 5.32
CA CYS A 84 6.66 -12.60 6.54
C CYS A 84 7.45 -12.77 7.86
N LYS A 85 8.56 -12.06 8.04
CA LYS A 85 9.17 -11.91 9.37
C LYS A 85 8.47 -10.75 10.08
N PRO A 86 7.93 -10.97 11.30
CA PRO A 86 7.46 -9.88 12.13
C PRO A 86 8.56 -8.80 12.25
N GLY A 87 8.21 -7.54 11.97
CA GLY A 87 9.10 -6.39 12.15
C GLY A 87 9.68 -5.73 10.89
N ASN A 88 9.36 -6.20 9.68
CA ASN A 88 9.82 -5.54 8.45
C ASN A 88 8.79 -4.51 7.96
N ILE A 89 8.94 -3.28 8.43
CA ILE A 89 8.13 -2.12 8.03
C ILE A 89 8.93 -1.27 7.05
N ILE A 90 8.31 -0.87 5.94
CA ILE A 90 8.87 0.11 5.02
C ILE A 90 8.05 1.40 5.14
N GLU A 91 8.68 2.47 5.65
CA GLU A 91 8.07 3.80 5.68
C GLU A 91 8.20 4.46 4.29
N TYR A 92 7.07 4.99 3.79
CA TYR A 92 6.99 5.79 2.58
C TYR A 92 6.50 7.19 2.90
N THR A 93 7.07 8.19 2.23
CA THR A 93 6.68 9.60 2.37
C THR A 93 6.30 10.22 1.04
N SER A 94 5.29 11.08 1.04
CA SER A 94 4.90 11.90 -0.10
C SER A 94 3.99 13.05 0.32
N LYS A 95 3.94 14.14 -0.46
CA LYS A 95 3.00 15.25 -0.25
C LYS A 95 1.76 15.17 -1.14
N ASP A 96 1.86 14.50 -2.28
CA ASP A 96 0.78 14.40 -3.27
C ASP A 96 0.56 12.97 -3.81
N TRP A 97 1.34 12.00 -3.34
CA TRP A 97 1.21 10.57 -3.62
C TRP A 97 1.19 10.24 -5.10
N LYS A 98 1.98 10.95 -5.90
CA LYS A 98 2.29 10.57 -7.28
C LYS A 98 3.48 9.63 -7.30
N PHE A 99 3.54 8.75 -8.29
CA PHE A 99 4.63 7.79 -8.40
C PHE A 99 6.01 8.43 -8.22
N ASP A 100 6.31 9.52 -8.93
CA ASP A 100 7.64 10.15 -8.87
C ASP A 100 7.95 10.87 -7.55
N THR A 101 6.94 11.13 -6.72
CA THR A 101 7.07 11.88 -5.47
C THR A 101 6.93 11.01 -4.22
N ILE A 102 6.88 9.69 -4.39
CA ILE A 102 6.89 8.72 -3.29
C ILE A 102 8.33 8.28 -3.02
N PHE A 103 8.81 8.55 -1.81
CA PHE A 103 10.15 8.23 -1.35
C PHE A 103 10.11 7.20 -0.23
N ARG A 104 10.95 6.17 -0.32
CA ARG A 104 11.20 5.25 0.80
C ARG A 104 12.14 5.94 1.79
N THR A 105 11.75 6.00 3.06
CA THR A 105 12.67 6.41 4.13
C THR A 105 13.63 5.24 4.38
N LEU A 106 14.94 5.52 4.46
CA LEU A 106 15.94 4.49 4.75
C LEU A 106 15.68 3.87 6.13
N GLU A 107 15.87 2.55 6.23
CA GLU A 107 15.88 1.82 7.51
C GLU A 107 16.99 2.42 8.39
N ILE A 108 16.65 2.84 9.62
CA ILE A 108 17.61 3.29 10.63
C ILE A 108 18.28 2.06 11.25
#